data_AF-A0A920Q4A8-F1
#
_entry.id   AF-A0A920Q4A8-F1
#
_cell.length_a   1.000
_cell.length_b   1.000
_cell.length_c   1.000
_cell.angle_alpha   90.00
_cell.angle_beta   90.00
_cell.angle_gamma   90.00
#
_symmetry.space_group_name_H-M   'P 1'
#
loop_
_entity.id
_entity.type
_entity.pdbx_description
1 polymer ?
#
loop_
_entity_poly.entity_id
_entity_poly.type
_entity_poly.pdbx_seq_one_letter_code
_entity_poly.pdbx_strand_id
1 'polypeptide(L)' 'MQATKFRTALEEHGFRFAETVEVLNRTWHVDGDAVRPDHRMVAHTAFLTHARLLVQ' A
#
# COMPACT_ATOMS: atom_id res chain seq x y z
N MET A 1 4.16 14.62 6.07
CA MET A 1 3.27 13.91 5.12
C MET A 1 2.13 13.22 5.86
N GLN A 2 0.97 13.01 5.23
CA GLN A 2 -0.22 12.37 5.86
C GLN A 2 0.10 10.98 6.44
N ALA A 3 0.83 10.14 5.69
CA ALA A 3 1.21 8.79 6.13
C ALA A 3 2.01 8.78 7.45
N THR A 4 3.02 9.64 7.57
CA THR A 4 3.81 9.75 8.81
C THR A 4 2.95 10.20 9.99
N LYS A 5 2.10 11.23 9.80
CA LYS A 5 1.21 11.72 10.86
C LYS A 5 0.26 10.63 11.36
N PHE A 6 -0.29 9.84 10.44
CA PHE A 6 -1.19 8.74 10.80
C PHE A 6 -0.45 7.62 11.57
N ARG A 7 0.78 7.27 11.15
CA ARG A 7 1.60 6.28 11.88
C ARG A 7 1.89 6.71 13.32
N THR A 8 2.28 7.96 13.53
CA THR A 8 2.52 8.50 14.88
C THR A 8 1.24 8.41 15.73
N ALA A 9 0.09 8.80 15.18
CA ALA A 9 -1.18 8.73 15.91
C ALA A 9 -1.54 7.28 16.33
N LEU A 10 -1.29 6.29 15.46
CA LEU A 10 -1.52 4.87 15.81
C LEU A 10 -0.68 4.43 17.02
N GLU A 11 0.60 4.80 17.06
CA GLU A 11 1.50 4.47 18.17
C GLU A 11 1.03 5.07 19.50
N GLU A 12 0.60 6.33 19.47
CA GLU A 12 0.08 7.09 20.63
C GLU A 12 -1.23 6.51 21.18
N HIS A 13 -2.06 5.88 20.34
CA HIS A 13 -3.40 5.41 20.72
C HIS A 13 -3.48 3.89 20.93
N GLY A 14 -2.35 3.24 21.25
CA GLY A 14 -2.33 1.82 21.65
C GLY A 14 -2.37 0.82 20.49
N PHE A 15 -2.24 1.27 19.24
CA PHE A 15 -2.07 0.36 18.11
C PHE A 15 -0.61 -0.09 17.99
N ARG A 16 -0.41 -1.34 17.58
CA ARG A 16 0.90 -1.96 17.34
C ARG A 16 0.91 -2.66 15.99
N PHE A 17 2.10 -3.07 15.56
CA PHE A 17 2.32 -3.73 14.26
C PHE A 17 1.83 -2.88 13.08
N ALA A 18 2.07 -1.57 13.15
CA ALA A 18 1.68 -0.65 12.09
C ALA A 18 2.56 -0.85 10.86
N GLU A 19 1.94 -1.15 9.73
CA GLU A 19 2.59 -1.29 8.42
C GLU A 19 1.96 -0.31 7.44
N THR A 20 2.77 0.26 6.56
CA THR A 20 2.33 1.15 5.49
C THR A 20 2.81 0.59 4.18
N VAL A 21 1.87 0.30 3.29
CA VAL A 21 2.14 -0.30 1.98
C VAL A 21 1.58 0.57 0.86
N GLU A 22 2.12 0.37 -0.33
CA GLU A 22 1.52 0.81 -1.59
C GLU A 22 1.34 -0.42 -2.47
N VAL A 23 0.23 -0.45 -3.22
CA VAL A 23 -0.03 -1.49 -4.22
C VAL A 23 0.03 -0.87 -5.61
N LEU A 24 0.95 -1.38 -6.44
CA LEU A 24 1.02 -1.05 -7.85
C LEU A 24 0.33 -2.15 -8.65
N ASN A 25 -0.89 -1.86 -9.13
CA ASN A 25 -1.57 -2.78 -10.05
C ASN A 25 -1.03 -2.57 -11.47
N ARG A 26 -0.36 -3.59 -12.02
CA ARG A 26 0.20 -3.56 -13.37
C ARG A 26 -0.36 -4.69 -14.21
N THR A 27 -1.09 -4.31 -15.25
CA THR A 27 -1.66 -5.23 -16.22
C THR A 27 -0.62 -5.64 -17.27
N TRP A 28 -0.78 -6.86 -17.77
CA TRP A 28 0.09 -7.48 -18.76
C TRP A 28 -0.73 -7.89 -19.96
N HIS A 29 -0.18 -7.64 -21.14
CA HIS A 29 -0.67 -8.17 -22.39
C HIS A 29 -0.03 -9.54 -22.63
N VAL A 30 -0.87 -10.56 -22.73
CA VAL A 30 -0.48 -11.95 -22.97
C VAL A 30 -1.19 -12.42 -24.23
N ASP A 31 -0.41 -12.76 -25.26
CA ASP A 31 -0.90 -13.26 -26.55
C ASP A 31 0.05 -14.35 -27.08
N GLY A 32 -0.38 -15.61 -27.03
CA GLY A 32 0.49 -16.77 -27.29
C GLY A 32 1.72 -16.77 -26.38
N ASP A 33 2.90 -16.85 -26.99
CA ASP A 33 4.20 -16.82 -26.28
C ASP A 33 4.69 -15.39 -25.99
N ALA A 34 3.99 -14.35 -26.46
CA ALA A 34 4.35 -12.97 -26.19
C ALA A 34 3.76 -12.49 -24.86
N VAL A 35 4.64 -12.10 -23.93
CA VAL A 35 4.29 -11.57 -22.60
C VAL A 35 4.96 -10.23 -22.40
N ARG A 36 4.17 -9.16 -22.27
CA ARG A 36 4.68 -7.79 -22.06
C ARG A 36 3.76 -6.94 -21.19
N PRO A 37 4.29 -5.99 -20.41
CA PRO A 37 3.44 -5.08 -19.65
C PRO A 37 2.74 -4.07 -20.57
N ASP A 38 1.63 -3.50 -20.10
CA ASP A 38 0.98 -2.40 -20.82
C ASP A 38 1.87 -1.13 -20.87
N HIS A 39 1.65 -0.31 -21.90
CA HIS A 39 2.44 0.91 -22.15
C HIS A 39 2.23 1.99 -21.09
N ARG A 40 1.09 1.97 -20.39
CA ARG A 40 0.77 2.93 -19.33
C ARG A 40 0.23 2.19 -18.12
N MET A 41 0.51 2.74 -16.94
CA MET A 41 -0.06 2.29 -15.67
C MET A 41 -0.29 3.49 -14.76
N VAL A 42 -1.13 3.32 -13.74
CA VAL A 42 -1.29 4.30 -12.67
C VAL A 42 -0.07 4.20 -11.75
N ALA A 43 0.64 5.32 -11.57
CA ALA A 43 1.90 5.34 -10.82
C ALA A 43 1.70 5.35 -9.30
N HIS A 44 0.64 6.00 -8.80
CA HIS A 44 0.32 6.07 -7.39
C HIS A 44 -1.19 6.28 -7.22
N THR A 45 -1.78 5.67 -6.19
CA THR A 45 -3.16 5.96 -5.78
C THR A 45 -3.19 6.42 -4.33
N ALA A 46 -2.72 5.57 -3.42
CA ALA A 46 -2.69 5.88 -1.99
C ALA A 46 -1.66 5.02 -1.27
N PHE A 47 -1.24 5.50 -0.11
CA PHE A 47 -0.64 4.65 0.92
C PHE A 47 -1.74 4.02 1.77
N LEU A 48 -1.68 2.72 1.96
CA LEU A 48 -2.55 1.98 2.87
C LEU A 48 -1.78 1.72 4.16
N THR A 49 -2.30 2.15 5.29
CA THR A 49 -1.70 1.87 6.60
C THR A 49 -2.68 1.07 7.43
N HIS A 50 -2.23 -0.06 7.98
CA HIS A 50 -2.99 -0.86 8.92
C HIS A 50 -2.17 -1.12 10.18
N ALA A 51 -2.87 -1.40 11.27
CA ALA A 51 -2.29 -1.75 12.56
C ALA A 51 -3.29 -2.57 13.37
N ARG A 52 -2.85 -3.15 14.47
CA ARG A 52 -3.70 -3.91 15.40
C ARG A 52 -3.81 -3.17 16.73
N LEU A 53 -5.03 -2.92 17.19
CA LEU A 53 -5.27 -2.43 18.54
C LEU A 53 -4.98 -3.57 19.54
N LEU A 54 -4.09 -3.31 20.50
CA LEU A 54 -3.87 -4.21 21.62
C LEU A 54 -4.50 -3.56 22.85
N VAL A 55 -5.63 -4.11 23.29
CA VAL A 55 -6.25 -3.72 24.56
C VAL A 55 -5.33 -4.26 25.65
N GLN A 56 -4.79 -3.38 26.49
CA GLN A 56 -4.17 -3.76 27.76
C GLN A 56 -5.22 -3.71 28.86
#